data_AF-A3Z075-F1
#
_entry.id   AF-A3Z075-F1
#
_cell.length_a   1.000
_cell.length_b   1.000
_cell.length_c   1.000
_cell.angle_alpha   90.00
_cell.angle_beta   90.00
_cell.angle_gamma   90.00
#
_symmetry.space_group_name_H-M   'P 1'
#
loop_
_entity.id
_entity.type
_entity.pdbx_description
1 polymer ?
#
loop_
_entity_poly.entity_id
_entity_poly.type
_entity_poly.pdbx_seq_one_letter_code
_entity_poly.pdbx_strand_id
1 'polypeptide(L)' 'MRIRVRDVLELYAAGLSSEQILADYPDLEPEDLSAALDYAAREIDHPVLVG' A
#
# COMPACT_ATOMS: atom_id res chain seq x y z
N MET A 1 -14.71 3.10 1.30
CA MET A 1 -14.30 1.72 0.93
C MET A 1 -13.26 1.21 1.95
N ARG A 2 -13.08 -0.12 2.12
CA ARG A 2 -12.19 -0.72 3.15
C ARG A 2 -11.24 -1.77 2.53
N ILE A 3 -10.19 -1.31 1.86
CA ILE A 3 -9.06 -2.16 1.46
C ILE A 3 -8.03 -2.19 2.60
N ARG A 4 -7.30 -3.31 2.79
CA ARG A 4 -6.22 -3.35 3.78
C ARG A 4 -4.94 -2.83 3.15
N VAL A 5 -4.08 -2.19 3.96
CA VAL A 5 -2.75 -1.76 3.51
C VAL A 5 -1.96 -2.93 2.91
N ARG A 6 -2.08 -4.14 3.51
CA ARG A 6 -1.47 -5.36 2.95
C ARG A 6 -1.89 -5.61 1.50
N ASP A 7 -3.18 -5.52 1.20
CA ASP A 7 -3.70 -5.85 -0.13
C ASP A 7 -3.15 -4.84 -1.17
N VAL A 8 -3.08 -3.55 -0.81
CA VAL A 8 -2.45 -2.51 -1.64
C VAL A 8 -0.97 -2.84 -1.92
N LEU A 9 -0.22 -3.25 -0.90
CA LEU A 9 1.19 -3.63 -1.05
C LEU A 9 1.37 -4.89 -1.90
N GLU A 10 0.47 -5.87 -1.81
CA GLU A 10 0.48 -7.07 -2.65
C GLU A 10 0.25 -6.74 -4.12
N LEU A 11 -0.62 -5.78 -4.43
CA LEU A 11 -0.83 -5.29 -5.81
C LEU A 11 0.42 -4.62 -6.37
N TYR A 12 1.08 -3.77 -5.58
CA TYR A 12 2.36 -3.18 -5.96
C TYR A 12 3.46 -4.25 -6.13
N ALA A 13 3.52 -5.25 -5.25
CA ALA A 13 4.45 -6.36 -5.36
C ALA A 13 4.21 -7.23 -6.60
N ALA A 14 2.95 -7.33 -7.05
CA ALA A 14 2.58 -7.97 -8.31
C ALA A 14 2.94 -7.13 -9.56
N GLY A 15 3.45 -5.91 -9.38
CA GLY A 15 3.93 -5.03 -10.45
C GLY A 15 2.86 -4.13 -11.06
N LEU A 16 1.70 -3.99 -10.42
CA LEU A 16 0.68 -3.04 -10.88
C LEU A 16 1.12 -1.60 -10.61
N SER A 17 0.81 -0.71 -11.57
CA SER A 17 0.96 0.73 -11.36
C SER A 17 -0.22 1.31 -10.56
N SER A 18 -0.03 2.48 -9.96
CA SER A 18 -1.08 3.17 -9.22
C SER A 18 -2.32 3.44 -10.09
N GLU A 19 -2.15 3.77 -11.37
CA GLU A 19 -3.27 3.98 -12.29
C GLU A 19 -4.08 2.70 -12.51
N GLN A 20 -3.40 1.54 -12.62
CA GLN A 20 -4.08 0.25 -12.77
C GLN A 20 -4.86 -0.11 -11.50
N ILE A 21 -4.26 0.12 -10.33
CA ILE A 21 -4.92 -0.12 -9.05
C ILE A 21 -6.17 0.77 -8.90
N LEU A 22 -6.08 2.06 -9.23
CA LEU A 22 -7.24 2.97 -9.17
C LEU A 22 -8.31 2.61 -10.19
N ALA A 23 -7.94 2.06 -11.35
CA ALA A 23 -8.90 1.59 -12.35
C ALA A 23 -9.67 0.33 -11.87
N ASP A 24 -8.98 -0.59 -11.21
CA ASP A 24 -9.59 -1.83 -10.67
C ASP A 24 -10.38 -1.57 -9.37
N TYR A 25 -10.03 -0.52 -8.63
CA TYR A 25 -10.65 -0.11 -7.38
C TYR A 25 -11.13 1.35 -7.47
N PRO A 26 -12.27 1.62 -8.14
CA PRO A 26 -12.74 2.99 -8.41
C PRO A 26 -13.19 3.76 -7.17
N ASP A 27 -13.39 3.07 -6.05
CA ASP A 27 -13.71 3.69 -4.76
C ASP A 27 -12.44 4.11 -3.97
N LEU A 28 -11.26 3.89 -4.55
CA LEU A 28 -9.95 4.13 -3.95
C LEU A 28 -9.39 5.44 -4.49
N GLU A 29 -8.89 6.29 -3.60
CA GLU A 29 -8.33 7.58 -3.98
C GLU A 29 -6.79 7.49 -4.06
N PRO A 30 -6.13 8.30 -4.90
CA PRO A 30 -4.66 8.36 -4.96
C PRO A 30 -4.00 8.60 -3.59
N GLU A 31 -4.68 9.34 -2.72
CA GLU A 31 -4.28 9.65 -1.36
C GLU A 31 -4.27 8.39 -0.47
N ASP A 32 -5.18 7.43 -0.70
CA ASP A 32 -5.21 6.16 0.03
C ASP A 32 -3.99 5.29 -0.29
N LEU A 33 -3.54 5.30 -1.56
CA LEU A 33 -2.33 4.58 -1.98
C LEU A 33 -1.08 5.17 -1.33
N SER A 34 -1.00 6.50 -1.28
CA SER A 34 0.11 7.22 -0.65
C SER A 34 0.13 6.94 0.86
N ALA A 35 -1.04 7.01 1.53
CA ALA A 35 -1.16 6.70 2.94
C ALA A 35 -0.81 5.25 3.28
N ALA A 36 -1.15 4.29 2.40
CA ALA A 36 -0.78 2.89 2.55
C ALA A 36 0.73 2.67 2.48
N LEU A 37 1.41 3.32 1.53
CA LEU A 37 2.87 3.26 1.40
C LEU A 37 3.57 3.93 2.58
N ASP A 38 3.10 5.10 3.02
CA ASP A 38 3.63 5.80 4.19
C ASP A 38 3.47 4.97 5.47
N TYR A 39 2.30 4.35 5.65
CA TYR A 39 2.06 3.43 6.76
C TYR A 39 3.05 2.27 6.73
N ALA A 40 3.25 1.64 5.57
CA ALA A 40 4.19 0.54 5.41
C ALA A 40 5.64 0.96 5.69
N ALA A 41 6.07 2.13 5.22
CA ALA A 41 7.40 2.65 5.46
C ALA A 41 7.67 2.84 6.96
N ARG A 42 6.69 3.36 7.71
CA ARG A 42 6.79 3.56 9.17
C ARG A 42 6.89 2.24 9.95
N GLU A 43 6.25 1.18 9.49
CA GLU A 43 6.32 -0.14 10.14
C GLU A 43 7.69 -0.83 9.90
N ILE A 44 8.35 -0.55 8.76
CA ILE A 44 9.66 -1.11 8.43
C ILE A 44 10.80 -0.37 9.14
N ASP A 45 10.60 0.91 9.50
CA ASP A 45 11.59 1.73 10.20
C ASP A 45 11.72 1.39 11.71
N HIS A 46 11.04 0.34 12.18
CA HIS A 46 11.32 -0.22 13.50
C HIS A 46 12.65 -0.97 13.46
N PRO A 47 13.60 -0.67 14.36
CA PRO A 47 14.86 -1.40 14.41
C PRO A 47 14.55 -2.87 14.58
N VAL A 48 14.92 -3.67 13.57
CA VAL A 48 14.92 -5.13 13.69
C VAL A 48 15.85 -5.44 14.86
N LEU A 49 15.28 -5.78 16.02
CA LEU A 49 16.05 -6.27 17.16
C LEU A 49 16.58 -7.64 16.77
N VAL A 50 17.78 -7.65 16.21
CA VAL A 50 18.55 -8.88 16.02
C VAL A 50 19.09 -9.26 17.40
N GLY A 51 18.43 -10.22 18.05
CA GLY A 51 18.88 -10.86 19.29
C GLY A 51 19.49 -12.23 19.01
#